data_AF-A0A1Y2TRB3-F1
#
_entry.id   AF-A0A1Y2TRB3-F1
#
_cell.length_a   1.000
_cell.length_b   1.000
_cell.length_c   1.000
_cell.angle_alpha   90.00
_cell.angle_beta   90.00
_cell.angle_gamma   90.00
#
_symmetry.space_group_name_H-M   'P 1'
#
loop_
_entity.id
_entity.type
_entity.pdbx_description
1 polymer ?
#
loop_
_entity_poly.entity_id
_entity_poly.type
_entity_poly.pdbx_seq_one_letter_code
_entity_poly.pdbx_strand_id
1 'polypeptide(L)'
;MWAARSGGSFVVEDLLEKNADLWVRGHSYSTDWSPLKLANFHNRDRNIKRILVPQTLTRIGSNGKTEKWDEFFHKSRIGDSKGIKCWSCFVKIVGIQWKCIECTHDVSLCFKCYSHRSTMHNPEHNFEEIGPLYDDDSTSSGHSSSGDLGSPEHEKDQSTDEALQEDEESAVSEENRDNDDAPIPSDNVSDDDAEFDPDTFDINGEDTIA
;
A
#
# COMPACT_ATOMS: atom_id res chain seq x y z
N MET A 1 5.94 -10.94 -6.81
CA MET A 1 4.83 -9.94 -6.82
C MET A 1 4.10 -9.79 -8.16
N TRP A 2 4.75 -9.57 -9.32
CA TRP A 2 4.03 -9.26 -10.58
C TRP A 2 2.97 -10.30 -10.98
N ALA A 3 3.28 -11.60 -10.86
CA ALA A 3 2.34 -12.67 -11.19
C ALA A 3 1.04 -12.64 -10.35
N ALA A 4 1.13 -12.29 -9.07
CA ALA A 4 -0.05 -12.09 -8.21
C ALA A 4 -0.98 -10.97 -8.73
N ARG A 5 -0.41 -9.91 -9.34
CA ARG A 5 -1.20 -8.84 -9.98
C ARG A 5 -1.85 -9.31 -11.29
N SER A 6 -1.09 -9.93 -12.18
CA SER A 6 -1.47 -10.05 -13.60
C SER A 6 -1.06 -11.35 -14.31
N GLY A 7 -0.39 -12.28 -13.63
CA GLY A 7 -0.13 -13.63 -14.14
C GLY A 7 -1.33 -14.58 -13.97
N GLY A 8 -1.38 -15.63 -14.79
CA GLY A 8 -2.31 -16.76 -14.60
C GLY A 8 -1.89 -17.67 -13.43
N SER A 9 -2.76 -18.58 -13.00
CA SER A 9 -2.49 -19.47 -11.84
C SER A 9 -1.22 -20.29 -12.04
N PHE A 10 -1.06 -20.92 -13.21
CA PHE A 10 0.14 -21.67 -13.58
C PHE A 10 1.45 -20.90 -13.36
N VAL A 11 1.48 -19.60 -13.70
CA VAL A 11 2.68 -18.75 -13.53
C VAL A 11 2.91 -18.40 -12.05
N VAL A 12 1.87 -18.38 -11.22
CA VAL A 12 2.02 -18.22 -9.77
C VAL A 12 2.48 -19.55 -9.14
N GLU A 13 1.91 -20.68 -9.55
CA GLU A 13 2.27 -22.03 -9.12
C GLU A 13 3.74 -22.35 -9.46
N ASP A 14 4.15 -22.17 -10.71
CA ASP A 14 5.53 -22.37 -11.22
C ASP A 14 6.59 -21.51 -10.48
N LEU A 15 6.21 -20.31 -10.04
CA LEU A 15 7.08 -19.45 -9.23
C LEU A 15 7.18 -19.91 -7.77
N LEU A 16 6.10 -20.47 -7.20
CA LEU A 16 6.11 -21.01 -5.84
C LEU A 16 6.91 -22.32 -5.76
N GLU A 17 6.83 -23.17 -6.79
CA GLU A 17 7.72 -24.33 -6.95
C GLU A 17 9.21 -23.92 -7.04
N LYS A 18 9.49 -22.72 -7.57
CA LYS A 18 10.83 -22.10 -7.57
C LYS A 18 11.15 -21.28 -6.31
N ASN A 19 10.43 -21.52 -5.21
CA ASN A 19 10.64 -20.90 -3.90
C ASN A 19 10.48 -19.37 -3.86
N ALA A 20 9.64 -18.78 -4.73
CA ALA A 20 9.35 -17.34 -4.66
C ALA A 20 8.62 -16.96 -3.36
N ASP A 21 9.15 -16.00 -2.60
CA ASP A 21 8.62 -15.67 -1.28
C ASP A 21 7.20 -15.05 -1.33
N LEU A 22 6.27 -15.69 -0.61
CA LEU A 22 4.90 -15.22 -0.36
C LEU A 22 4.83 -14.04 0.63
N TRP A 23 5.81 -13.91 1.52
CA TRP A 23 5.84 -12.94 2.61
C TRP A 23 6.44 -11.59 2.20
N VAL A 24 7.01 -11.50 1.00
CA VAL A 24 7.70 -10.33 0.49
C VAL A 24 6.83 -9.07 0.60
N ARG A 25 7.40 -8.03 1.23
CA ARG A 25 6.76 -6.71 1.39
C ARG A 25 7.31 -5.77 0.32
N GLY A 26 6.42 -5.14 -0.43
CA GLY A 26 6.75 -4.16 -1.46
C GLY A 26 6.17 -2.80 -1.11
N HIS A 27 7.03 -1.89 -0.71
CA HIS A 27 6.66 -0.51 -0.40
C HIS A 27 6.21 0.21 -1.68
N SER A 28 5.26 1.13 -1.54
CA SER A 28 4.75 2.03 -2.58
C SER A 28 4.35 3.34 -1.88
N TYR A 29 4.37 4.47 -2.59
CA TYR A 29 4.22 5.82 -2.03
C TYR A 29 3.15 5.99 -0.93
N SER A 30 2.00 5.30 -1.05
CA SER A 30 0.88 5.40 -0.10
C SER A 30 0.53 4.12 0.67
N THR A 31 1.09 2.94 0.33
CA THR A 31 0.80 1.69 1.08
C THR A 31 1.74 0.54 0.71
N ASP A 32 1.98 -0.36 1.67
CA ASP A 32 2.76 -1.57 1.46
C ASP A 32 1.94 -2.71 0.86
N TRP A 33 2.58 -3.51 0.03
CA TRP A 33 1.98 -4.63 -0.68
C TRP A 33 2.61 -5.96 -0.30
N SER A 34 1.76 -6.96 -0.15
CA SER A 34 2.14 -8.37 -0.27
C SER A 34 1.56 -8.94 -1.56
N PRO A 35 2.04 -10.12 -2.05
CA PRO A 35 1.41 -10.84 -3.14
C PRO A 35 -0.11 -10.99 -2.95
N LEU A 36 -0.56 -11.43 -1.77
CA LEU A 36 -1.98 -11.64 -1.48
C LEU A 36 -2.79 -10.32 -1.42
N LYS A 37 -2.29 -9.27 -0.75
CA LYS A 37 -2.95 -7.95 -0.71
C LYS A 37 -3.13 -7.38 -2.12
N LEU A 38 -2.13 -7.54 -2.97
CA LEU A 38 -2.15 -7.09 -4.36
C LEU A 38 -3.13 -7.90 -5.23
N ALA A 39 -3.24 -9.21 -5.00
CA ALA A 39 -4.22 -10.08 -5.66
C ALA A 39 -5.67 -9.83 -5.18
N ASN A 40 -5.86 -9.43 -3.92
CA ASN A 40 -7.14 -9.00 -3.38
C ASN A 40 -7.60 -7.68 -4.03
N PHE A 41 -6.72 -6.68 -4.06
CA PHE A 41 -7.00 -5.38 -4.67
C PHE A 41 -7.32 -5.47 -6.18
N HIS A 42 -6.59 -6.30 -6.94
CA HIS A 42 -6.87 -6.54 -8.37
C HIS A 42 -7.99 -7.56 -8.63
N ASN A 43 -8.85 -7.81 -7.62
CA ASN A 43 -9.92 -8.81 -7.60
C ASN A 43 -9.61 -10.14 -8.32
N ARG A 44 -8.45 -10.74 -8.05
CA ARG A 44 -8.02 -11.96 -8.73
C ARG A 44 -8.87 -13.17 -8.35
N ASP A 45 -8.76 -14.20 -9.18
CA ASP A 45 -9.44 -15.48 -9.05
C ASP A 45 -9.24 -16.11 -7.66
N ARG A 46 -10.30 -16.75 -7.12
CA ARG A 46 -10.25 -17.39 -5.79
C ARG A 46 -9.09 -18.40 -5.66
N ASN A 47 -8.74 -19.09 -6.75
CA ASN A 47 -7.60 -20.01 -6.78
C ASN A 47 -6.27 -19.29 -6.60
N ILE A 48 -6.06 -18.14 -7.27
CA ILE A 48 -4.85 -17.33 -7.12
C ILE A 48 -4.77 -16.72 -5.72
N LYS A 49 -5.88 -16.23 -5.18
CA LYS A 49 -5.96 -15.77 -3.78
C LYS A 49 -5.62 -16.90 -2.79
N ARG A 50 -6.04 -18.15 -3.05
CA ARG A 50 -5.77 -19.33 -2.21
C ARG A 50 -4.31 -19.76 -2.20
N ILE A 51 -3.66 -19.87 -3.36
CA ILE A 51 -2.24 -20.29 -3.45
C ILE A 51 -1.26 -19.24 -2.93
N LEU A 52 -1.71 -17.99 -2.75
CA LEU A 52 -0.94 -16.89 -2.16
C LEU A 52 -1.06 -16.82 -0.62
N VAL A 53 -1.72 -17.79 0.02
CA VAL A 53 -1.66 -18.02 1.46
C VAL A 53 -0.63 -19.14 1.74
N PRO A 54 0.37 -18.93 2.62
CA PRO A 54 1.34 -19.98 2.94
C PRO A 54 0.69 -21.10 3.76
N GLN A 55 1.15 -22.33 3.56
CA GLN A 55 0.65 -23.50 4.32
C GLN A 55 1.02 -23.42 5.82
N THR A 56 2.18 -22.82 6.12
CA THR A 56 2.64 -22.55 7.49
C THR A 56 2.53 -21.05 7.77
N LEU A 57 1.74 -20.66 8.77
CA LEU A 57 1.50 -19.26 9.15
C LEU A 57 2.62 -18.66 10.04
N THR A 58 3.75 -19.35 10.14
CA THR A 58 4.96 -18.92 10.85
C THR A 58 6.20 -19.29 10.05
N ARG A 59 7.26 -18.47 10.17
CA ARG A 59 8.59 -18.78 9.62
C ARG A 59 9.68 -18.15 10.49
N ILE A 60 10.93 -18.57 10.28
CA ILE A 60 12.09 -17.82 10.76
C ILE A 60 12.45 -16.82 9.66
N GLY A 61 12.48 -15.53 9.99
CA GLY A 61 12.88 -14.45 9.09
C GLY A 61 14.40 -14.41 8.87
N SER A 62 14.86 -13.60 7.91
CA SER A 62 16.29 -13.45 7.60
C SER A 62 17.13 -12.91 8.76
N ASN A 63 16.49 -12.26 9.75
CA ASN A 63 17.09 -11.77 10.99
C ASN A 63 17.07 -12.79 12.15
N GLY A 64 16.71 -14.05 11.89
CA GLY A 64 16.61 -15.12 12.88
C GLY A 64 15.40 -15.06 13.82
N LYS A 65 14.52 -14.05 13.69
CA LYS A 65 13.32 -13.91 14.53
C LYS A 65 12.15 -14.68 13.91
N THR A 66 11.24 -15.18 14.74
CA THR A 66 10.02 -15.84 14.28
C THR A 66 9.00 -14.80 13.79
N GLU A 67 8.73 -14.82 12.49
CA GLU A 67 7.65 -14.05 11.87
C GLU A 67 6.33 -14.83 11.93
N LYS A 68 5.21 -14.11 12.11
CA LYS A 68 3.84 -14.64 12.05
C LYS A 68 3.08 -14.00 10.88
N TRP A 69 2.18 -14.75 10.25
CA TRP A 69 1.40 -14.25 9.13
C TRP A 69 0.29 -13.31 9.60
N ASP A 70 0.42 -12.02 9.28
CA ASP A 70 -0.58 -10.99 9.60
C ASP A 70 -1.72 -11.00 8.59
N GLU A 71 -2.74 -11.81 8.85
CA GLU A 71 -3.95 -11.89 8.03
C GLU A 71 -4.63 -10.53 7.77
N PHE A 72 -4.48 -9.53 8.65
CA PHE A 72 -5.09 -8.22 8.46
C PHE A 72 -4.32 -7.37 7.44
N PHE A 73 -2.98 -7.38 7.48
CA PHE A 73 -2.16 -6.76 6.43
C PHE A 73 -2.52 -7.27 5.03
N HIS A 74 -2.85 -8.56 4.90
CA HIS A 74 -3.13 -9.19 3.61
C HIS A 74 -4.54 -8.86 3.04
N LYS A 75 -5.41 -8.18 3.81
CA LYS A 75 -6.74 -7.71 3.37
C LYS A 75 -6.64 -6.40 2.56
N SER A 76 -7.57 -6.22 1.63
CA SER A 76 -7.73 -4.98 0.84
C SER A 76 -9.14 -4.90 0.28
N ARG A 77 -9.70 -3.70 0.13
CA ARG A 77 -10.87 -3.46 -0.73
C ARG A 77 -10.48 -3.76 -2.19
N ILE A 78 -11.46 -4.08 -3.04
CA ILE A 78 -11.22 -4.14 -4.48
C ILE A 78 -10.91 -2.74 -4.99
N GLY A 79 -9.89 -2.61 -5.84
CA GLY A 79 -9.55 -1.36 -6.51
C GLY A 79 -10.46 -1.09 -7.70
N ASP A 80 -10.78 0.19 -7.97
CA ASP A 80 -11.65 0.55 -9.08
C ASP A 80 -11.04 0.22 -10.46
N SER A 81 -11.83 -0.27 -11.41
CA SER A 81 -11.32 -0.81 -12.68
C SER A 81 -11.48 0.19 -13.82
N LYS A 82 -10.43 0.97 -14.11
CA LYS A 82 -10.41 2.07 -15.09
C LYS A 82 -10.59 1.67 -16.57
N GLY A 83 -10.78 0.39 -16.88
CA GLY A 83 -10.96 -0.16 -18.23
C GLY A 83 -9.69 -0.18 -19.11
N ILE A 84 -8.86 0.86 -19.02
CA ILE A 84 -7.65 1.07 -19.82
C ILE A 84 -6.43 0.28 -19.31
N LYS A 85 -5.34 0.29 -20.09
CA LYS A 85 -4.04 -0.31 -19.76
C LYS A 85 -3.02 0.76 -19.37
N CYS A 86 -2.12 0.41 -18.46
CA CYS A 86 -0.93 1.20 -18.17
C CYS A 86 0.03 1.18 -19.38
N TRP A 87 0.43 2.35 -19.85
CA TRP A 87 1.33 2.52 -21.01
C TRP A 87 2.68 1.82 -20.82
N SER A 88 3.24 1.86 -19.61
CA SER A 88 4.55 1.27 -19.28
C SER A 88 4.54 -0.26 -19.15
N CYS A 89 3.53 -0.84 -18.47
CA CYS A 89 3.54 -2.27 -18.12
C CYS A 89 2.39 -3.09 -18.73
N PHE A 90 1.57 -2.49 -19.59
CA PHE A 90 0.49 -3.08 -20.40
C PHE A 90 -0.64 -3.82 -19.64
N VAL A 91 -0.56 -3.90 -18.31
CA VAL A 91 -1.61 -4.41 -17.42
C VAL A 91 -2.72 -3.37 -17.27
N LYS A 92 -3.98 -3.83 -17.12
CA LYS A 92 -5.12 -2.95 -16.83
C LYS A 92 -4.87 -2.10 -15.59
N ILE A 93 -5.28 -0.83 -15.61
CA ILE A 93 -5.19 0.03 -14.43
C ILE A 93 -6.32 -0.32 -13.47
N VAL A 94 -5.94 -0.50 -12.20
CA VAL A 94 -6.83 -0.77 -11.08
C VAL A 94 -6.46 0.17 -9.93
N GLY A 95 -7.46 0.79 -9.31
CA GLY A 95 -7.32 2.00 -8.52
C GLY A 95 -6.87 3.19 -9.35
N ILE A 96 -6.16 4.12 -8.70
CA ILE A 96 -5.74 5.39 -9.29
C ILE A 96 -5.04 5.22 -10.65
N GLN A 97 -5.59 5.92 -11.64
CA GLN A 97 -4.94 6.21 -12.92
C GLN A 97 -4.22 7.55 -12.83
N TRP A 98 -2.98 7.58 -13.30
CA TRP A 98 -2.21 8.81 -13.51
C TRP A 98 -2.17 9.08 -15.00
N LYS A 99 -2.86 10.12 -15.49
CA LYS A 99 -2.86 10.47 -16.92
C LYS A 99 -1.98 11.71 -17.17
N CYS A 100 -1.08 11.65 -18.14
CA CYS A 100 -0.29 12.83 -18.54
C CYS A 100 -1.20 13.88 -19.18
N ILE A 101 -1.00 15.15 -18.82
CA ILE A 101 -1.86 16.27 -19.27
C ILE A 101 -1.28 17.03 -20.47
N GLU A 102 0.04 16.95 -20.70
CA GLU A 102 0.74 17.61 -21.81
C GLU A 102 0.75 16.76 -23.09
N CYS A 103 0.55 15.43 -22.98
CA CYS A 103 0.60 14.53 -24.14
C CYS A 103 -0.71 14.52 -24.94
N THR A 104 -0.57 14.65 -26.26
CA THR A 104 -1.65 14.46 -27.26
C THR A 104 -2.05 12.99 -27.45
N HIS A 105 -1.34 12.05 -26.82
CA HIS A 105 -1.65 10.62 -26.76
C HIS A 105 -2.00 10.25 -25.31
N ASP A 106 -2.92 9.31 -25.10
CA ASP A 106 -3.36 8.85 -23.77
C ASP A 106 -2.29 8.06 -23.00
N VAL A 107 -1.22 8.75 -22.58
CA VAL A 107 -0.19 8.22 -21.69
C VAL A 107 -0.76 8.13 -20.28
N SER A 108 -1.27 6.95 -19.92
CA SER A 108 -1.79 6.65 -18.59
C SER A 108 -0.95 5.60 -17.87
N LEU A 109 -0.63 5.85 -16.61
CA LEU A 109 0.20 5.00 -15.75
C LEU A 109 -0.61 4.49 -14.54
N CYS A 110 -0.42 3.22 -14.17
CA CYS A 110 -0.89 2.71 -12.88
C CYS A 110 0.05 3.15 -11.75
N PHE A 111 -0.42 3.10 -10.49
CA PHE A 111 0.35 3.49 -9.30
C PHE A 111 1.79 2.94 -9.22
N LYS A 112 2.06 1.72 -9.70
CA LYS A 112 3.41 1.11 -9.73
C LYS A 112 4.36 1.66 -10.79
N CYS A 113 3.84 2.37 -11.78
CA CYS A 113 4.62 2.96 -12.87
C CYS A 113 4.82 4.47 -12.64
N TYR A 114 3.88 5.12 -11.96
CA TYR A 114 3.94 6.55 -11.64
C TYR A 114 5.17 6.94 -10.78
N SER A 115 5.65 6.04 -9.91
CA SER A 115 6.91 6.19 -9.15
C SER A 115 8.16 6.31 -10.03
N HIS A 116 8.10 5.88 -11.29
CA HIS A 116 9.21 5.91 -12.24
C HIS A 116 8.88 6.77 -13.48
N ARG A 117 7.88 7.67 -13.37
CA ARG A 117 7.39 8.48 -14.51
C ARG A 117 8.51 9.25 -15.21
N SER A 118 9.39 9.92 -14.46
CA SER A 118 10.49 10.72 -14.99
C SER A 118 11.62 9.89 -15.63
N THR A 119 11.58 8.55 -15.50
CA THR A 119 12.51 7.62 -16.18
C THR A 119 11.88 6.98 -17.41
N MET A 120 10.55 6.87 -17.45
CA MET A 120 9.79 6.21 -18.54
C MET A 120 9.06 7.20 -19.44
N HIS A 121 9.07 8.49 -19.10
CA HIS A 121 8.38 9.58 -19.75
C HIS A 121 9.14 10.89 -19.49
N ASN A 122 8.76 11.98 -20.17
CA ASN A 122 9.39 13.29 -19.99
C ASN A 122 9.32 13.73 -18.50
N PRO A 123 10.44 14.04 -17.82
CA PRO A 123 10.44 14.55 -16.45
C PRO A 123 9.57 15.79 -16.24
N GLU A 124 9.49 16.66 -17.25
CA GLU A 124 8.77 17.94 -17.20
C GLU A 124 7.25 17.79 -17.38
N HIS A 125 6.74 16.59 -17.67
CA HIS A 125 5.31 16.33 -17.83
C HIS A 125 4.63 15.95 -16.51
N ASN A 126 3.50 16.59 -16.25
CA ASN A 126 2.66 16.40 -15.09
C ASN A 126 1.59 15.35 -15.36
N PHE A 127 0.98 14.85 -14.29
CA PHE A 127 -0.07 13.83 -14.39
C PHE A 127 -1.25 14.22 -13.49
N GLU A 128 -2.47 14.14 -14.04
CA GLU A 128 -3.71 14.23 -13.27
C GLU A 128 -3.98 12.90 -12.53
N GLU A 129 -4.49 13.00 -11.29
CA GLU A 129 -4.86 11.84 -10.47
C GLU A 129 -6.35 11.50 -10.67
N ILE A 130 -6.63 10.39 -11.34
CA ILE A 130 -8.00 9.95 -11.68
C ILE A 130 -8.45 8.86 -10.71
N GLY A 131 -9.19 9.30 -9.69
CA GLY A 131 -9.90 8.45 -8.71
C GLY A 131 -11.20 7.82 -9.24
N PRO A 132 -11.93 7.05 -8.42
CA PRO A 132 -11.58 6.63 -7.06
C PRO A 132 -10.45 5.58 -7.02
N LEU A 133 -9.92 5.32 -5.82
CA LEU A 133 -8.92 4.26 -5.56
C LEU A 133 -9.57 2.87 -5.41
N TYR A 134 -10.79 2.81 -4.89
CA TYR A 134 -11.51 1.58 -4.58
C TYR A 134 -12.85 1.54 -5.30
N ASP A 135 -13.30 0.33 -5.59
CA ASP A 135 -14.65 0.01 -6.05
C ASP A 135 -15.62 0.12 -4.85
N ASP A 136 -16.68 0.91 -4.97
CA ASP A 136 -17.65 1.18 -3.89
C ASP A 136 -18.75 0.10 -3.76
N ASP A 137 -19.10 -0.60 -4.85
CA ASP A 137 -20.06 -1.72 -4.83
C ASP A 137 -19.53 -2.93 -4.03
N SER A 138 -18.20 -2.97 -3.80
CA SER A 138 -17.48 -3.91 -2.91
C SER A 138 -18.11 -4.11 -1.52
N THR A 139 -18.95 -3.19 -1.05
CA THR A 139 -19.53 -3.18 0.29
C THR A 139 -20.87 -3.92 0.40
N SER A 140 -21.52 -4.22 -0.73
CA SER A 140 -22.93 -4.63 -0.80
C SER A 140 -23.26 -6.08 -0.42
N SER A 141 -22.28 -6.98 -0.31
CA SER A 141 -22.51 -8.42 -0.08
C SER A 141 -22.83 -8.83 1.37
N GLY A 142 -23.22 -7.87 2.22
CA GLY A 142 -23.63 -8.11 3.60
C GLY A 142 -25.10 -8.53 3.71
N HIS A 143 -25.36 -9.84 3.77
CA HIS A 143 -26.72 -10.36 4.00
C HIS A 143 -27.29 -9.92 5.35
N SER A 144 -28.30 -9.05 5.32
CA SER A 144 -29.23 -8.78 6.44
C SER A 144 -30.66 -8.94 5.95
N SER A 145 -31.17 -10.18 5.95
CA SER A 145 -32.60 -10.45 5.73
C SER A 145 -33.40 -10.13 7.00
N SER A 146 -33.78 -8.87 7.13
CA SER A 146 -34.75 -8.35 8.09
C SER A 146 -35.71 -7.42 7.33
N GLY A 147 -37.02 -7.47 7.50
CA GLY A 147 -37.82 -8.31 8.37
C GLY A 147 -39.23 -7.71 8.44
N ASP A 148 -40.15 -8.23 7.63
CA ASP A 148 -41.53 -7.73 7.54
C ASP A 148 -42.30 -8.01 8.84
N LEU A 149 -42.63 -6.96 9.59
CA LEU A 149 -43.78 -6.84 10.50
C LEU A 149 -44.14 -5.35 10.65
N GLY A 150 -45.44 -5.05 10.79
CA GLY A 150 -45.99 -3.69 10.67
C GLY A 150 -46.12 -2.86 11.95
N SER A 151 -46.55 -1.61 11.77
CA SER A 151 -46.84 -0.60 12.81
C SER A 151 -47.95 -1.03 13.79
N PRO A 152 -48.02 -0.40 14.98
CA PRO A 152 -48.92 0.76 15.12
C PRO A 152 -48.32 1.95 15.89
N GLU A 153 -49.14 2.96 16.17
CA GLU A 153 -48.76 4.33 16.59
C GLU A 153 -49.25 4.69 18.02
N HIS A 154 -48.92 5.93 18.46
CA HIS A 154 -49.74 6.82 19.34
C HIS A 154 -49.37 7.04 20.84
N GLU A 155 -48.56 8.09 21.09
CA GLU A 155 -48.63 9.15 22.14
C GLU A 155 -48.69 8.94 23.69
N LYS A 156 -47.86 9.76 24.38
CA LYS A 156 -48.11 10.54 25.65
C LYS A 156 -48.19 9.80 27.01
N ASP A 157 -47.95 10.44 28.18
CA ASP A 157 -47.62 11.86 28.50
C ASP A 157 -46.68 12.04 29.75
N GLN A 158 -46.51 13.29 30.21
CA GLN A 158 -45.78 13.80 31.40
C GLN A 158 -46.32 13.23 32.76
N SER A 159 -45.77 13.43 33.98
CA SER A 159 -44.77 14.34 34.62
C SER A 159 -44.16 13.61 35.87
N THR A 160 -43.51 14.09 36.97
CA THR A 160 -42.96 15.31 37.66
C THR A 160 -42.32 14.78 38.99
N ASP A 161 -41.36 15.33 39.75
CA ASP A 161 -40.33 16.39 39.61
C ASP A 161 -39.35 16.33 40.84
N GLU A 162 -38.59 17.40 41.15
CA GLU A 162 -37.78 17.68 42.38
C GLU A 162 -36.44 16.91 42.60
N ALA A 163 -35.40 17.41 43.33
CA ALA A 163 -34.83 18.78 43.54
C ALA A 163 -33.52 18.70 44.39
N LEU A 164 -32.78 19.83 44.50
CA LEU A 164 -31.64 20.12 45.42
C LEU A 164 -30.27 19.47 45.04
N GLN A 165 -29.20 20.21 44.73
CA GLN A 165 -28.34 21.13 45.54
C GLN A 165 -27.39 20.37 46.52
N GLU A 166 -26.12 20.74 46.75
CA GLU A 166 -25.25 21.80 46.20
C GLU A 166 -23.75 21.44 46.40
N ASP A 167 -22.89 21.97 45.53
CA ASP A 167 -21.55 22.56 45.71
C ASP A 167 -20.53 22.02 46.76
N GLU A 168 -19.26 21.86 46.35
CA GLU A 168 -18.20 22.84 46.68
C GLU A 168 -16.86 22.54 45.97
N GLU A 169 -16.10 23.59 45.69
CA GLU A 169 -14.78 23.58 45.07
C GLU A 169 -13.66 23.90 46.07
N SER A 170 -12.48 23.29 45.91
CA SER A 170 -11.26 23.77 46.58
C SER A 170 -10.00 23.39 45.82
N ALA A 171 -8.91 24.13 46.06
CA ALA A 171 -7.92 24.41 45.01
C ALA A 171 -6.45 24.31 45.43
N VAL A 172 -5.60 24.19 44.41
CA VAL A 172 -4.16 24.50 44.30
C VAL A 172 -3.17 24.04 45.39
N SER A 173 -2.11 23.38 44.92
CA SER A 173 -0.74 23.81 45.22
C SER A 173 0.18 23.49 44.04
N GLU A 174 1.02 24.44 43.65
CA GLU A 174 2.09 24.26 42.66
C GLU A 174 3.34 23.64 43.31
N GLU A 175 4.20 22.98 42.53
CA GLU A 175 5.65 23.15 42.71
C GLU A 175 6.43 22.79 41.44
N ASN A 176 7.45 23.60 41.12
CA ASN A 176 8.23 23.50 39.88
C ASN A 176 9.31 22.40 39.98
N ARG A 177 9.64 21.79 38.83
CA ARG A 177 10.99 21.27 38.56
C ARG A 177 11.40 21.56 37.13
N ASP A 178 12.20 22.62 36.98
CA ASP A 178 13.13 22.79 35.86
C ASP A 178 14.03 21.54 35.74
N ASN A 179 14.51 21.27 34.52
CA ASN A 179 15.78 20.58 34.28
C ASN A 179 16.20 20.79 32.81
N ASP A 180 17.21 21.63 32.66
CA ASP A 180 18.36 21.46 31.77
C ASP A 180 18.12 21.24 30.27
N ASP A 181 18.18 22.38 29.57
CA ASP A 181 18.68 22.51 28.20
C ASP A 181 19.96 21.68 27.97
N ALA A 182 19.88 20.72 27.05
CA ALA A 182 20.98 19.83 26.68
C ALA A 182 21.35 20.06 25.20
N PRO A 183 22.54 20.60 24.89
CA PRO A 183 22.90 20.97 23.53
C PRO A 183 23.08 19.73 22.64
N ILE A 184 22.46 19.76 21.46
CA ILE A 184 22.62 18.73 20.43
C ILE A 184 24.05 18.80 19.89
N PRO A 185 24.86 17.73 19.97
CA PRO A 185 26.16 17.70 19.31
C PRO A 185 25.95 17.67 17.80
N SER A 186 26.49 18.68 17.11
CA SER A 186 26.55 18.71 15.65
C SER A 186 27.73 17.84 15.17
N ASP A 187 27.49 16.54 15.01
CA ASP A 187 28.49 15.63 14.47
C ASP A 187 28.78 15.98 13.00
N ASN A 188 29.96 16.57 12.77
CA ASN A 188 30.52 16.74 11.43
C ASN A 188 30.74 15.36 10.80
N VAL A 189 29.89 14.98 9.84
CA VAL A 189 30.29 14.02 8.81
C VAL A 189 31.25 14.74 7.87
N SER A 190 32.50 14.26 7.79
CA SER A 190 33.45 14.69 6.78
C SER A 190 33.01 14.15 5.42
N ASP A 191 32.83 15.02 4.44
CA ASP A 191 32.75 14.62 3.04
C ASP A 191 34.17 14.22 2.57
N ASP A 192 34.53 12.94 2.76
CA ASP A 192 35.73 12.35 2.14
C ASP A 192 35.45 12.14 0.64
N ASP A 193 35.69 13.19 -0.16
CA ASP A 193 35.63 13.19 -1.63
C ASP A 193 36.64 12.21 -2.24
N ALA A 194 36.26 10.93 -2.31
CA ALA A 194 37.02 9.89 -2.98
C ALA A 194 36.88 10.03 -4.51
N GLU A 195 37.78 10.79 -5.13
CA GLU A 195 37.85 10.96 -6.59
C GLU A 195 37.91 9.60 -7.31
N PHE A 196 36.84 9.29 -8.06
CA PHE A 196 36.77 8.09 -8.91
C PHE A 196 37.48 8.38 -10.24
N ASP A 197 38.77 8.04 -10.31
CA ASP A 197 39.58 8.11 -11.54
C ASP A 197 39.13 7.01 -12.55
N PRO A 198 38.60 7.39 -13.74
CA PRO A 198 38.10 6.43 -14.72
C PRO A 198 39.17 5.86 -15.65
N ASP A 199 40.39 6.41 -15.70
CA ASP A 199 41.36 6.17 -16.80
C ASP A 199 42.25 4.92 -16.60
N THR A 200 41.76 3.91 -15.87
CA THR A 200 42.48 2.64 -15.60
C THR A 200 41.86 1.39 -16.25
N PHE A 201 40.92 1.54 -17.18
CA PHE A 201 40.36 0.40 -17.92
C PHE A 201 41.15 0.07 -19.21
N ASP A 202 42.29 -0.60 -19.01
CA ASP A 202 43.27 -0.95 -20.06
C ASP A 202 42.78 -2.14 -20.94
N ILE A 203 42.10 -1.83 -22.05
CA ILE A 203 41.54 -2.84 -22.98
C ILE A 203 42.58 -3.31 -24.03
N ASN A 204 43.63 -3.97 -23.56
CA ASN A 204 44.56 -4.70 -24.44
C ASN A 204 44.04 -6.12 -24.75
N GLY A 205 43.14 -6.21 -25.73
CA GLY A 205 42.60 -7.47 -26.27
C GLY A 205 42.91 -7.66 -27.75
N GLU A 206 44.03 -8.31 -28.06
CA GLU A 206 44.46 -8.60 -29.44
C GLU A 206 43.73 -9.80 -30.07
N ASP A 207 42.51 -9.59 -30.59
CA ASP A 207 41.85 -10.60 -31.44
C ASP A 207 42.41 -10.55 -32.88
N THR A 208 43.25 -11.53 -33.21
CA THR A 208 43.84 -11.70 -34.55
C THR A 208 42.96 -12.60 -35.43
N ILE A 209 42.46 -12.06 -36.55
CA ILE A 209 41.61 -12.81 -37.49
C ILE A 209 42.06 -12.57 -38.95
N ALA A 210 42.46 -13.68 -39.60
CA ALA A 210 42.59 -13.94 -41.05
C ALA A 210 43.43 -12.96 -41.90
#